data_AF-A0A0R1K6C4-F1
#
_entry.id   AF-A0A0R1K6C4-F1
#
_cell.length_a   1.000
_cell.length_b   1.000
_cell.length_c   1.000
_cell.angle_alpha   90.00
_cell.angle_beta   90.00
_cell.angle_gamma   90.00
#
_symmetry.space_group_name_H-M   'P 1'
#
loop_
_entity.id
_entity.type
_entity.pdbx_description
1 polymer ?
#
loop_
_entity_poly.entity_id
_entity_poly.type
_entity_poly.pdbx_seq_one_letter_code
_entity_poly.pdbx_strand_id
1 'polypeptide(L)'
;MSYLILIILTLGAIAASKIKLGFLMRGIRPLIWLIIFTVLLQILFSPVGGQVYWHWAFINITQSGLINAGFIFIRFLLIIMMSTLLTLSTQPLDIATGLASLMRPLRWLHVPVDTLAMMLSIALRFVPTLMDEAQKIMNAQRARGVDFGEGGLVKQAKSLIPLMVPLFMSAFNRAEDLSTAMEARGYQDSEHRSQYRILTWQRRDTVTWIIFGVGLVLILISRRW
;
A
#
# COMPACT_ATOMS: atom_id res chain seq x y z
N MET A 1 2.19 14.32 -23.66
CA MET A 1 2.85 15.34 -22.81
C MET A 1 2.65 15.08 -21.32
N SER A 2 1.43 14.90 -20.82
CA SER A 2 1.15 14.51 -19.42
C SER A 2 1.98 13.33 -18.90
N TYR A 3 2.06 12.23 -19.66
CA TYR A 3 2.85 11.05 -19.29
C TYR A 3 4.36 11.32 -19.21
N LEU A 4 4.91 12.22 -20.05
CA LEU A 4 6.33 12.56 -19.98
C LEU A 4 6.66 13.29 -18.67
N ILE A 5 5.78 14.20 -18.24
CA ILE A 5 5.92 14.90 -16.95
C ILE A 5 5.91 13.89 -15.80
N LEU A 6 5.00 12.91 -15.82
CA LEU A 6 4.95 11.86 -14.80
C LEU A 6 6.19 10.97 -14.80
N ILE A 7 6.73 10.62 -15.97
CA ILE A 7 7.97 9.84 -16.10
C ILE A 7 9.14 10.64 -15.52
N ILE A 8 9.26 11.93 -15.84
CA ILE A 8 10.35 12.77 -15.32
C ILE A 8 10.25 12.90 -13.79
N LEU A 9 9.05 13.13 -13.26
CA LEU A 9 8.83 13.26 -11.81
C LEU A 9 9.15 11.95 -11.08
N THR A 10 8.69 10.81 -11.60
CA THR A 10 8.97 9.50 -11.00
C THR A 10 10.44 9.13 -11.07
N LEU A 11 11.12 9.35 -12.21
CA LEU A 11 12.56 9.15 -12.33
C LEU A 11 13.36 10.07 -11.40
N GLY A 12 12.94 11.34 -11.28
CA GLY A 12 13.54 12.29 -10.34
C GLY A 12 13.40 11.84 -8.89
N ALA A 13 12.21 11.34 -8.50
CA ALA A 13 11.97 10.78 -7.17
C ALA A 13 12.83 9.54 -6.91
N ILE A 14 12.96 8.63 -7.89
CA ILE A 14 13.81 7.43 -7.78
C ILE A 14 15.27 7.83 -7.61
N ALA A 15 15.77 8.76 -8.42
CA ALA A 15 17.15 9.27 -8.32
C ALA A 15 17.42 9.92 -6.95
N ALA A 16 16.48 10.75 -6.46
CA ALA A 16 16.58 11.38 -5.15
C ALA A 16 16.55 10.38 -3.99
N SER A 17 15.76 9.30 -4.12
CA SER A 17 15.61 8.26 -3.08
C SER A 17 16.84 7.36 -2.90
N LYS A 18 17.76 7.33 -3.87
CA LYS A 18 18.95 6.44 -3.90
C LYS A 18 18.64 4.95 -3.73
N ILE A 19 17.41 4.52 -4.04
CA ILE A 19 17.00 3.12 -3.96
C ILE A 19 17.56 2.36 -5.18
N LYS A 20 18.17 1.19 -4.95
CA LYS A 20 18.67 0.34 -6.04
C LYS A 20 17.51 -0.15 -6.91
N LEU A 21 17.64 -0.07 -8.24
CA LEU A 21 16.59 -0.48 -9.20
C LEU A 21 16.09 -1.91 -8.99
N GLY A 22 16.94 -2.83 -8.51
CA GLY A 22 16.55 -4.22 -8.24
C GLY A 22 15.46 -4.36 -7.16
N PHE A 23 15.33 -3.41 -6.24
CA PHE A 23 14.21 -3.40 -5.28
C PHE A 23 12.90 -2.96 -5.94
N LEU A 24 12.96 -1.98 -6.85
CA LEU A 24 11.79 -1.53 -7.61
C LEU A 24 11.25 -2.63 -8.54
N MET A 25 12.14 -3.39 -9.18
CA MET A 25 11.76 -4.49 -10.07
C MET A 25 11.03 -5.62 -9.32
N ARG A 26 11.29 -5.82 -8.03
CA ARG A 26 10.55 -6.77 -7.20
C ARG A 26 9.09 -6.38 -7.00
N GLY A 27 8.78 -5.08 -6.95
CA GLY A 27 7.40 -4.60 -6.89
C GLY A 27 6.60 -4.87 -8.17
N ILE A 28 7.29 -4.89 -9.33
CA ILE A 28 6.67 -5.16 -10.63
C ILE A 28 6.36 -6.66 -10.79
N ARG A 29 7.25 -7.54 -10.30
CA ARG A 29 7.17 -9.00 -10.48
C ARG A 29 5.79 -9.64 -10.25
N PRO A 30 5.05 -9.39 -9.15
CA PRO A 30 3.74 -10.01 -8.92
C PRO A 30 2.67 -9.50 -9.89
N LEU A 31 2.84 -8.32 -10.49
CA LEU A 31 1.86 -7.68 -11.36
C LEU A 31 2.16 -7.86 -12.85
N ILE A 32 3.29 -8.47 -13.23
CA ILE A 32 3.69 -8.69 -14.63
C ILE A 32 2.58 -9.39 -15.42
N TRP A 33 1.96 -10.43 -14.84
CA TRP A 33 0.92 -11.18 -15.53
C TRP A 33 -0.30 -10.30 -15.81
N LEU A 34 -0.73 -9.49 -14.84
CA LEU A 34 -1.82 -8.53 -15.00
C LEU A 34 -1.50 -7.46 -16.06
N ILE A 35 -0.27 -6.94 -16.06
CA ILE A 35 0.18 -5.94 -17.03
C ILE A 35 0.15 -6.53 -18.44
N ILE A 36 0.72 -7.71 -18.64
CA ILE A 36 0.73 -8.39 -19.94
C ILE A 36 -0.70 -8.66 -20.39
N PHE A 37 -1.54 -9.21 -19.51
CA PHE A 37 -2.93 -9.50 -19.80
C PHE A 37 -3.71 -8.24 -20.23
N THR A 38 -3.60 -7.14 -19.49
CA THR A 38 -4.31 -5.89 -19.81
C THR A 38 -3.79 -5.22 -21.09
N VAL A 39 -2.48 -5.22 -21.32
CA VAL A 39 -1.87 -4.71 -22.56
C VAL A 39 -2.31 -5.55 -23.76
N LEU A 40 -2.33 -6.88 -23.64
CA LEU A 40 -2.82 -7.76 -24.71
C LEU A 40 -4.29 -7.53 -25.00
N LEU A 41 -5.14 -7.46 -23.97
CA LEU A 41 -6.56 -7.14 -24.18
C LEU A 41 -6.74 -5.78 -24.86
N GLN A 42 -5.94 -4.79 -24.51
CA GLN A 42 -6.00 -3.48 -25.15
C GLN A 42 -5.57 -3.53 -26.62
N ILE A 43 -4.58 -4.36 -26.98
CA ILE A 43 -4.16 -4.52 -28.38
C ILE A 43 -5.22 -5.27 -29.19
N LEU A 44 -5.87 -6.28 -28.60
CA LEU A 44 -6.81 -7.16 -29.30
C LEU A 44 -8.23 -6.59 -29.41
N PHE A 45 -8.68 -5.84 -28.40
CA PHE A 45 -10.09 -5.39 -28.24
C PHE A 45 -10.26 -3.86 -28.21
N SER A 46 -9.32 -3.08 -28.76
CA SER A 46 -9.45 -1.62 -28.78
C SER A 46 -10.60 -1.18 -29.72
N PRO A 47 -11.39 -0.15 -29.35
CA PRO A 47 -12.37 0.46 -30.24
C PRO A 47 -11.74 0.87 -31.58
N VAL A 48 -12.52 0.75 -32.66
CA VAL A 48 -12.07 1.10 -34.02
C VAL A 48 -11.77 2.59 -34.08
N GLY A 49 -10.50 2.94 -34.18
CA GLY A 49 -10.01 4.30 -34.38
C GLY A 49 -8.61 4.30 -34.96
N GLY A 50 -8.39 5.04 -36.05
CA GLY A 50 -7.10 5.10 -36.77
C GLY A 50 -6.88 3.98 -37.78
N GLN A 51 -5.66 3.88 -38.33
CA GLN A 51 -5.33 2.87 -39.33
C GLN A 51 -5.36 1.45 -38.73
N VAL A 52 -5.97 0.52 -39.46
CA VAL A 52 -6.10 -0.90 -39.09
C VAL A 52 -4.95 -1.67 -39.73
N TYR A 53 -4.07 -2.26 -38.92
CA TYR A 53 -2.94 -3.05 -39.43
C TYR A 53 -3.33 -4.50 -39.70
N TRP A 54 -4.25 -5.04 -38.88
CA TRP A 54 -4.73 -6.41 -39.02
C TRP A 54 -6.16 -6.54 -38.48
N HIS A 55 -7.02 -7.20 -39.25
CA HIS A 55 -8.41 -7.48 -38.90
C HIS A 55 -8.66 -8.98 -39.02
N TRP A 56 -9.14 -9.61 -37.95
CA TRP A 56 -9.66 -10.97 -37.99
C TRP A 56 -10.85 -11.11 -37.03
N ALA A 57 -12.05 -11.22 -37.61
CA ALA A 57 -13.34 -11.41 -36.93
C ALA A 57 -13.61 -10.39 -35.79
N PHE A 58 -13.21 -10.72 -34.56
CA PHE A 58 -13.38 -9.88 -33.37
C PHE A 58 -12.09 -9.20 -32.90
N ILE A 59 -10.95 -9.53 -33.50
CA ILE A 59 -9.62 -9.02 -33.16
C ILE A 59 -9.24 -7.95 -34.17
N ASN A 60 -9.03 -6.73 -33.68
CA ASN A 60 -8.65 -5.57 -34.47
C ASN A 60 -7.38 -4.94 -33.90
N ILE A 61 -6.26 -5.11 -34.59
CA ILE A 61 -5.04 -4.39 -34.23
C ILE A 61 -5.08 -3.03 -34.92
N THR A 62 -5.46 -2.03 -34.15
CA THR A 62 -5.53 -0.63 -34.58
C THR A 62 -4.32 0.16 -34.07
N GLN A 63 -3.95 1.22 -34.78
CA GLN A 63 -2.94 2.17 -34.30
C GLN A 63 -3.31 2.75 -32.93
N SER A 64 -4.58 3.07 -32.71
CA SER A 64 -5.06 3.57 -31.41
C SER A 64 -4.94 2.52 -30.31
N GLY A 65 -5.20 1.24 -30.60
CA GLY A 65 -5.03 0.14 -29.67
C GLY A 65 -3.60 -0.02 -29.19
N LEU A 66 -2.62 0.04 -30.10
CA LEU A 66 -1.21 -0.04 -29.76
C LEU A 66 -0.75 1.15 -28.90
N ILE A 67 -1.17 2.37 -29.26
CA ILE A 67 -0.86 3.59 -28.50
C ILE A 67 -1.47 3.53 -27.09
N ASN A 68 -2.74 3.14 -26.98
CA ASN A 68 -3.43 3.00 -25.69
C ASN A 68 -2.80 1.91 -24.82
N ALA A 69 -2.42 0.77 -25.42
CA ALA A 69 -1.73 -0.29 -24.72
C ALA A 69 -0.38 0.20 -24.17
N GLY A 70 0.38 0.99 -24.95
CA GLY A 70 1.58 1.66 -24.48
C GLY A 70 1.31 2.63 -23.30
N PHE A 71 0.25 3.42 -23.36
CA PHE A 71 -0.13 4.31 -22.25
C PHE A 71 -0.56 3.56 -20.98
N ILE A 72 -1.27 2.44 -21.11
CA ILE A 72 -1.65 1.59 -19.97
C ILE A 72 -0.41 0.94 -19.37
N PHE A 73 0.49 0.42 -20.20
CA PHE A 73 1.76 -0.14 -19.75
C PHE A 73 2.58 0.86 -18.93
N ILE A 74 2.79 2.07 -19.48
CA ILE A 74 3.49 3.15 -18.77
C ILE A 74 2.74 3.54 -17.49
N ARG A 75 1.40 3.61 -17.52
CA ARG A 75 0.59 3.94 -16.32
C ARG A 75 0.82 2.93 -15.20
N PHE A 76 0.77 1.63 -15.49
CA PHE A 76 1.04 0.60 -14.49
C PHE A 76 2.45 0.71 -13.93
N LEU A 77 3.47 0.89 -14.78
CA LEU A 77 4.85 1.08 -14.33
C LEU A 77 4.97 2.27 -13.38
N LEU A 78 4.39 3.43 -13.73
CA LEU A 78 4.43 4.63 -12.91
C LEU A 78 3.78 4.42 -11.54
N ILE A 79 2.58 3.83 -11.51
CA ILE A 79 1.85 3.56 -10.26
C ILE A 79 2.65 2.60 -9.37
N ILE A 80 3.13 1.49 -9.93
CA ILE A 80 3.86 0.47 -9.18
C ILE A 80 5.19 1.01 -8.66
N MET A 81 5.94 1.72 -9.48
CA MET A 81 7.23 2.30 -9.09
C MET A 81 7.05 3.34 -7.98
N MET A 82 6.06 4.23 -8.09
CA MET A 82 5.79 5.25 -7.07
C MET A 82 5.29 4.64 -5.76
N SER A 83 4.37 3.67 -5.83
CA SER A 83 3.88 2.94 -4.64
C SER A 83 5.01 2.19 -3.95
N THR A 84 5.85 1.48 -4.71
CA THR A 84 7.00 0.74 -4.17
C THR A 84 8.02 1.69 -3.55
N LEU A 85 8.25 2.86 -4.15
CA LEU A 85 9.14 3.89 -3.60
C LEU A 85 8.64 4.33 -2.23
N LEU A 86 7.36 4.71 -2.10
CA LEU A 86 6.76 5.11 -0.82
C LEU A 86 6.92 4.03 0.25
N THR A 87 6.62 2.77 -0.09
CA THR A 87 6.73 1.64 0.85
C THR A 87 8.17 1.38 1.30
N LEU A 88 9.16 1.59 0.43
CA LEU A 88 10.57 1.35 0.75
C LEU A 88 11.27 2.55 1.41
N SER A 89 10.80 3.77 1.17
CA SER A 89 11.44 4.99 1.68
C SER A 89 11.01 5.38 3.09
N THR A 90 9.88 4.85 3.59
CA THR A 90 9.23 5.36 4.81
C THR A 90 8.92 4.22 5.77
N GLN A 91 9.23 4.40 7.06
CA GLN A 91 8.95 3.38 8.07
C GLN A 91 7.44 3.28 8.33
N PRO A 92 6.89 2.08 8.60
CA PRO A 92 5.45 1.90 8.84
C PRO A 92 4.88 2.79 9.95
N LEU A 93 5.64 3.00 11.02
CA LEU A 93 5.22 3.86 12.13
C LEU A 93 5.18 5.35 11.74
N ASP A 94 6.07 5.79 10.84
CA ASP A 94 6.01 7.15 10.27
C ASP A 94 4.79 7.32 9.36
N ILE A 95 4.44 6.30 8.57
CA ILE A 95 3.23 6.30 7.74
C ILE A 95 1.99 6.48 8.63
N ALA A 96 1.89 5.74 9.74
CA ALA A 96 0.78 5.87 10.67
C ALA A 96 0.72 7.25 11.35
N THR A 97 1.88 7.78 11.76
CA THR A 97 1.95 9.12 12.37
C THR A 97 1.56 10.21 11.35
N GLY A 98 2.00 10.05 10.10
CA GLY A 98 1.63 10.91 8.97
C GLY A 98 0.14 10.84 8.65
N LEU A 99 -0.43 9.64 8.60
CA LEU A 99 -1.85 9.43 8.37
C LEU A 99 -2.70 10.09 9.47
N ALA A 100 -2.31 9.93 10.74
CA ALA A 100 -2.97 10.60 11.86
C ALA A 100 -2.92 12.13 11.72
N SER A 101 -1.80 12.69 11.26
CA SER A 101 -1.68 14.12 10.98
C SER A 101 -2.60 14.57 9.83
N LEU A 102 -2.65 13.79 8.75
CA LEU A 102 -3.53 14.05 7.59
C LEU A 102 -5.02 13.92 7.93
N MET A 103 -5.36 13.11 8.92
CA MET A 103 -6.74 12.94 9.39
C MET A 103 -7.19 14.05 10.34
N ARG A 104 -6.31 14.93 10.84
CA ARG A 104 -6.70 16.02 11.77
C ARG A 104 -7.86 16.89 11.29
N PRO A 105 -8.01 17.26 10.01
CA PRO A 105 -9.16 18.03 9.53
C PRO A 105 -10.50 17.31 9.71
N LEU A 106 -10.50 15.97 9.76
CA LEU A 106 -11.73 15.19 10.01
C LEU A 106 -12.25 15.36 11.44
N ARG A 107 -11.48 15.97 12.35
CA ARG A 107 -12.00 16.37 13.67
C ARG A 107 -13.20 17.32 13.55
N TRP A 108 -13.26 18.14 12.50
CA TRP A 108 -14.41 19.02 12.24
C TRP A 108 -15.68 18.23 11.89
N LEU A 109 -15.52 16.99 11.42
CA LEU A 109 -16.61 16.04 11.17
C LEU A 109 -16.89 15.15 12.39
N HIS A 110 -16.40 15.52 13.58
CA HIS A 110 -16.55 14.76 14.83
C HIS A 110 -15.93 13.34 14.78
N VAL A 111 -14.95 13.11 13.91
CA VAL A 111 -14.20 11.85 13.87
C VAL A 111 -13.15 11.85 14.98
N PRO A 112 -13.05 10.79 15.81
CA PRO A 112 -12.12 10.73 16.94
C PRO A 112 -10.69 10.37 16.49
N VAL A 113 -10.02 11.32 15.83
CA VAL A 113 -8.71 11.10 15.18
C VAL A 113 -7.63 10.58 16.15
N ASP A 114 -7.58 11.06 17.39
CA ASP A 114 -6.54 10.66 18.36
C ASP A 114 -6.72 9.21 18.82
N THR A 115 -7.96 8.75 18.99
CA THR A 115 -8.26 7.34 19.30
C THR A 115 -7.87 6.43 18.14
N LEU A 116 -8.17 6.82 16.89
CA LEU A 116 -7.79 6.07 15.70
C LEU A 116 -6.26 6.02 15.53
N ALA A 117 -5.57 7.13 15.77
CA ALA A 117 -4.12 7.19 15.75
C ALA A 117 -3.49 6.27 16.81
N MET A 118 -4.08 6.23 18.00
CA MET A 118 -3.68 5.30 19.06
C MET A 118 -3.89 3.85 18.65
N MET A 119 -5.09 3.48 18.20
CA MET A 119 -5.42 2.12 17.78
C MET A 119 -4.47 1.64 16.68
N LEU A 120 -4.18 2.50 15.69
CA LEU A 120 -3.25 2.19 14.62
C LEU A 120 -1.80 2.00 15.14
N SER A 121 -1.35 2.85 16.06
CA SER A 121 -0.02 2.74 16.67
C SER A 121 0.13 1.45 17.50
N ILE A 122 -0.90 1.09 18.26
CA ILE A 122 -1.01 -0.17 19.01
C ILE A 122 -0.98 -1.35 18.04
N ALA A 123 -1.83 -1.35 17.01
CA ALA A 123 -1.92 -2.43 16.03
C ALA A 123 -0.57 -2.66 15.33
N LEU A 124 0.07 -1.61 14.81
CA LEU A 124 1.37 -1.72 14.13
C LEU A 124 2.48 -2.23 15.06
N ARG A 125 2.43 -1.91 16.36
CA ARG A 125 3.38 -2.43 17.34
C ARG A 125 3.12 -3.91 17.64
N PHE A 126 1.86 -4.34 17.69
CA PHE A 126 1.51 -5.72 18.00
C PHE A 126 1.62 -6.67 16.81
N VAL A 127 1.53 -6.18 15.57
CA VAL A 127 1.66 -7.02 14.36
C VAL A 127 2.91 -7.92 14.40
N PRO A 128 4.14 -7.41 14.62
CA PRO A 128 5.33 -8.27 14.71
C PRO A 128 5.21 -9.33 15.82
N THR A 129 4.75 -8.93 17.02
CA THR A 129 4.63 -9.84 18.17
C THR A 129 3.59 -10.94 17.95
N LEU A 130 2.47 -10.62 17.30
CA LEU A 130 1.41 -11.57 16.96
C LEU A 130 1.86 -12.52 15.84
N MET A 131 2.68 -12.05 14.90
CA MET A 131 3.29 -12.91 13.88
C MET A 131 4.24 -13.93 14.50
N ASP A 132 5.11 -13.50 15.43
CA ASP A 132 6.02 -14.40 16.15
C ASP A 132 5.25 -15.44 16.98
N GLU A 133 4.16 -15.01 17.62
CA GLU A 133 3.29 -15.88 18.41
C GLU A 133 2.52 -16.88 17.53
N ALA A 134 1.96 -16.43 16.41
CA ALA A 134 1.34 -17.29 15.43
C ALA A 134 2.32 -18.36 14.92
N GLN A 135 3.58 -17.97 14.66
CA GLN A 135 4.62 -18.92 14.25
C GLN A 135 4.94 -19.95 15.35
N LYS A 136 5.02 -19.52 16.62
CA LYS A 136 5.22 -20.43 17.76
C LYS A 136 4.07 -21.41 17.93
N ILE A 137 2.83 -20.93 17.89
CA ILE A 137 1.63 -21.76 18.00
C ILE A 137 1.58 -22.75 16.84
N MET A 138 1.82 -22.27 15.61
CA MET A 138 1.83 -23.12 14.42
C MET A 138 2.88 -24.23 14.53
N ASN A 139 4.09 -23.93 14.98
CA ASN A 139 5.13 -24.94 15.21
C ASN A 139 4.76 -25.93 16.32
N ALA A 140 4.15 -25.46 17.41
CA ALA A 140 3.68 -26.33 18.49
C ALA A 140 2.57 -27.28 18.05
N GLN A 141 1.64 -26.82 17.21
CA GLN A 141 0.57 -27.65 16.65
C GLN A 141 1.10 -28.64 15.61
N ARG A 142 2.09 -28.26 14.80
CA ARG A 142 2.81 -29.21 13.92
C ARG A 142 3.47 -30.34 14.72
N ALA A 143 4.12 -30.01 15.83
CA ALA A 143 4.72 -31.02 16.72
C ALA A 143 3.68 -31.96 17.35
N ARG A 144 2.41 -31.54 17.43
CA ARG A 144 1.26 -32.35 17.88
C ARG A 144 0.55 -33.09 16.74
N GLY A 145 1.11 -33.07 15.53
CA GLY A 145 0.58 -33.80 14.37
C GLY A 145 -0.47 -33.04 13.55
N VAL A 146 -0.55 -31.71 13.66
CA VAL A 146 -1.41 -30.90 12.78
C VAL A 146 -0.66 -30.53 11.51
N ASP A 147 -1.08 -31.11 10.39
CA ASP A 147 -0.55 -30.77 9.06
C ASP A 147 -1.25 -29.54 8.49
N PHE A 148 -0.54 -28.41 8.48
CA PHE A 148 -1.03 -27.16 7.89
C PHE A 148 -0.75 -27.14 6.39
N GLY A 149 -1.79 -26.91 5.58
CA GLY A 149 -1.65 -26.75 4.12
C GLY A 149 -1.76 -28.03 3.31
N GLU A 150 -2.10 -29.16 3.95
CA GLU A 150 -2.32 -30.44 3.27
C GLU A 150 -3.81 -30.86 3.28
N GLY A 151 -4.26 -31.46 2.17
CA GLY A 151 -5.63 -31.96 1.99
C GLY A 151 -6.57 -30.98 1.28
N GLY A 152 -7.88 -31.28 1.31
CA GLY A 152 -8.91 -30.44 0.68
C GLY A 152 -9.20 -29.16 1.46
N LEU A 153 -9.82 -28.17 0.81
CA LEU A 153 -10.13 -26.84 1.37
C LEU A 153 -10.82 -26.90 2.74
N VAL A 154 -11.75 -27.84 2.94
CA VAL A 154 -12.48 -28.01 4.20
C VAL A 154 -11.56 -28.51 5.32
N LYS A 155 -10.66 -29.46 5.03
CA LYS A 155 -9.69 -29.98 6.00
C LYS A 155 -8.69 -28.89 6.39
N GLN A 156 -8.24 -28.11 5.41
CA GLN A 156 -7.35 -26.98 5.63
C GLN A 156 -8.00 -25.90 6.50
N ALA A 157 -9.26 -25.54 6.24
CA ALA A 157 -10.01 -24.60 7.09
C ALA A 157 -10.11 -25.12 8.54
N LYS A 158 -10.41 -26.41 8.72
CA LYS A 158 -10.49 -27.02 10.06
C LYS A 158 -9.14 -27.04 10.78
N SER A 159 -8.03 -27.23 10.05
CA SER A 159 -6.67 -27.21 10.62
C SER A 159 -6.24 -25.82 11.13
N LEU A 160 -6.95 -24.75 10.76
CA LEU A 160 -6.66 -23.40 11.28
C LEU A 160 -7.24 -23.16 12.67
N ILE A 161 -8.26 -23.92 13.10
CA ILE A 161 -8.92 -23.73 14.40
C ILE A 161 -7.91 -23.82 15.57
N PRO A 162 -7.02 -24.84 15.66
CA PRO A 162 -6.01 -24.94 16.72
C PRO A 162 -4.96 -23.82 16.73
N LEU A 163 -4.86 -23.04 15.66
CA LEU A 163 -4.01 -21.83 15.58
C LEU A 163 -4.80 -20.59 16.00
N MET A 164 -6.00 -20.40 15.43
CA MET A 164 -6.80 -19.20 15.62
C MET A 164 -7.27 -19.06 17.08
N VAL A 165 -7.76 -20.14 17.69
CA VAL A 165 -8.31 -20.08 19.06
C VAL A 165 -7.24 -19.63 20.08
N PRO A 166 -6.04 -20.24 20.17
CA PRO A 166 -5.00 -19.74 21.08
C PRO A 166 -4.51 -18.34 20.75
N LEU A 167 -4.42 -17.99 19.46
CA LEU A 167 -3.98 -16.65 19.04
C LEU A 167 -4.98 -15.57 19.48
N PHE A 168 -6.29 -15.84 19.37
CA PHE A 168 -7.32 -14.94 19.88
C PHE A 168 -7.25 -14.79 21.39
N MET A 169 -7.14 -15.90 22.13
CA MET A 169 -7.02 -15.84 23.59
C MET A 169 -5.81 -15.01 24.03
N SER A 170 -4.66 -15.20 23.37
CA SER A 170 -3.48 -14.39 23.64
C SER A 170 -3.68 -12.92 23.30
N ALA A 171 -4.31 -12.61 22.16
CA ALA A 171 -4.62 -11.23 21.78
C ALA A 171 -5.55 -10.56 22.80
N PHE A 172 -6.56 -11.26 23.33
CA PHE A 172 -7.44 -10.76 24.37
C PHE A 172 -6.70 -10.50 25.69
N ASN A 173 -5.90 -11.45 26.16
CA ASN A 173 -5.10 -11.27 27.37
C ASN A 173 -4.15 -10.07 27.23
N ARG A 174 -3.48 -9.92 26.07
CA ARG A 174 -2.63 -8.76 25.79
C ARG A 174 -3.40 -7.45 25.78
N ALA A 175 -4.63 -7.44 25.28
CA ALA A 175 -5.47 -6.25 25.28
C ALA A 175 -5.87 -5.85 26.71
N GLU A 176 -6.21 -6.83 27.55
CA GLU A 176 -6.55 -6.62 28.97
C GLU A 176 -5.34 -6.14 29.78
N ASP A 177 -4.19 -6.79 29.61
CA ASP A 177 -2.92 -6.39 30.23
C ASP A 177 -2.51 -4.97 29.81
N LEU A 178 -2.66 -4.65 28.51
CA LEU A 178 -2.36 -3.32 28.00
C LEU A 178 -3.32 -2.28 28.55
N SER A 179 -4.63 -2.57 28.59
CA SER A 179 -5.64 -1.65 29.14
C SER A 179 -5.34 -1.34 30.60
N THR A 180 -5.12 -2.38 31.41
CA THR A 180 -4.78 -2.26 32.83
C THR A 180 -3.49 -1.46 33.01
N ALA A 181 -2.46 -1.73 32.21
CA ALA A 181 -1.21 -0.98 32.25
C ALA A 181 -1.36 0.48 31.79
N MET A 182 -2.27 0.76 30.85
CA MET A 182 -2.60 2.11 30.41
C MET A 182 -3.29 2.89 31.52
N GLU A 183 -4.31 2.31 32.15
CA GLU A 183 -5.02 2.91 33.29
C GLU A 183 -4.07 3.17 34.47
N ALA A 184 -3.22 2.20 34.81
CA ALA A 184 -2.21 2.37 35.87
C ALA A 184 -1.19 3.48 35.58
N ARG A 185 -0.92 3.79 34.31
CA ARG A 185 -0.09 4.92 33.88
C ARG A 185 -0.86 6.23 33.78
N GLY A 186 -2.12 6.27 34.23
CA GLY A 186 -2.97 7.44 34.19
C GLY A 186 -3.48 7.78 32.78
N TYR A 187 -3.56 6.79 31.89
CA TYR A 187 -4.17 7.00 30.58
C TYR A 187 -5.66 7.33 30.73
N GLN A 188 -6.06 8.49 30.22
CA GLN A 188 -7.46 8.90 30.14
C GLN A 188 -7.75 9.35 28.71
N ASP A 189 -8.95 9.05 28.21
CA ASP A 189 -9.42 9.45 26.89
C ASP A 189 -9.87 10.92 26.90
N SER A 190 -8.92 11.83 27.11
CA SER A 190 -9.17 13.27 27.11
C SER A 190 -8.75 13.90 25.78
N GLU A 191 -9.53 14.87 25.30
CA GLU A 191 -9.28 15.54 24.01
C GLU A 191 -7.96 16.33 23.94
N HIS A 192 -7.29 16.56 25.07
CA HIS A 192 -6.13 17.44 25.19
C HIS A 192 -4.85 16.68 25.59
N ARG A 193 -4.41 15.74 24.75
CA ARG A 193 -3.14 15.02 24.97
C ARG A 193 -1.98 15.64 24.20
N SER A 194 -0.81 15.70 24.85
CA SER A 194 0.43 16.07 24.19
C SER A 194 0.96 14.92 23.34
N GLN A 195 1.65 15.26 22.24
CA GLN A 195 2.24 14.27 21.33
C GLN A 195 3.76 14.30 21.50
N TYR A 196 4.34 13.16 21.90
CA TYR A 196 5.80 13.04 22.02
C TYR A 196 6.48 12.97 20.64
N ARG A 197 5.89 12.21 19.70
CA ARG A 197 6.42 12.10 18.33
C ARG A 197 5.81 13.19 17.45
N ILE A 198 6.59 14.23 17.20
CA ILE A 198 6.18 15.38 16.40
C ILE A 198 6.79 15.26 15.01
N LEU A 199 5.97 15.39 13.97
CA LEU A 199 6.43 15.55 12.59
C LEU A 199 6.90 16.99 12.41
N THR A 200 8.20 17.17 12.21
CA THR A 200 8.79 18.50 11.98
C THR A 200 8.91 18.75 10.49
N TRP A 201 8.30 19.85 10.03
CA TRP A 201 8.41 20.26 8.64
C TRP A 201 9.83 20.74 8.33
N GLN A 202 10.44 20.17 7.31
CA GLN A 202 11.79 20.51 6.88
C GLN A 202 11.78 21.29 5.57
N ARG A 203 12.88 21.99 5.26
CA ARG A 203 13.04 22.69 3.98
C ARG A 203 12.87 21.77 2.76
N ARG A 204 13.24 20.49 2.91
CA ARG A 204 13.09 19.46 1.88
C ARG A 204 11.62 19.19 1.54
N ASP A 205 10.73 19.32 2.53
CA ASP A 205 9.30 19.10 2.35
C ASP A 205 8.73 20.22 1.49
N THR A 206 9.06 21.48 1.78
CA THR A 206 8.65 22.63 0.97
C THR A 206 9.11 22.49 -0.48
N VAL A 207 10.39 22.16 -0.70
CA VAL A 207 10.93 22.00 -2.06
C VAL A 207 10.21 20.88 -2.81
N THR A 208 9.98 19.74 -2.16
CA THR A 208 9.30 18.58 -2.77
C THR A 208 7.84 18.91 -3.11
N TRP A 209 7.13 19.60 -2.22
CA TRP A 209 5.76 20.04 -2.45
C TRP A 209 5.64 21.07 -3.58
N ILE A 210 6.61 21.99 -3.70
CA ILE A 210 6.65 22.94 -4.83
C ILE A 210 6.86 22.19 -6.15
N ILE A 211 7.83 21.27 -6.21
CA ILE A 211 8.08 20.45 -7.41
C ILE A 211 6.81 19.66 -7.79
N PHE A 212 6.14 19.05 -6.81
CA PHE A 212 4.89 18.33 -7.02
C PHE A 212 3.78 19.25 -7.53
N GLY A 213 3.61 20.43 -6.94
CA GLY A 213 2.61 21.43 -7.35
C GLY A 213 2.83 21.94 -8.77
N VAL A 214 4.08 22.29 -9.13
CA VAL A 214 4.45 22.68 -10.50
C VAL A 214 4.17 21.55 -11.48
N GLY A 215 4.54 20.31 -11.14
CA GLY A 215 4.24 19.14 -11.95
C GLY A 215 2.73 18.95 -12.18
N LEU A 216 1.92 19.14 -11.13
CA LEU A 216 0.46 19.03 -11.20
C LEU A 216 -0.15 20.11 -12.10
N VAL A 217 0.28 21.36 -11.98
CA VAL A 217 -0.18 22.47 -12.85
C VAL A 217 0.18 22.20 -14.31
N LEU A 218 1.41 21.75 -14.60
CA LEU A 218 1.83 21.38 -15.96
C LEU A 218 0.98 20.23 -16.52
N ILE A 219 0.62 19.24 -15.69
CA ILE A 219 -0.28 18.16 -16.10
C ILE A 219 -1.66 18.71 -16.45
N LEU A 220 -2.24 19.57 -15.60
CA LEU A 220 -3.57 20.18 -15.83
C LEU A 220 -3.60 20.98 -17.13
N ILE A 221 -2.57 21.78 -17.42
CA ILE A 221 -2.47 22.54 -18.68
C ILE A 221 -2.31 21.61 -19.89
N SER A 222 -1.54 20.53 -19.74
CA SER A 222 -1.31 19.56 -20.81
C SER A 222 -2.50 18.65 -21.09
N ARG A 223 -3.45 18.56 -20.16
CA ARG A 223 -4.66 17.75 -20.27
C ARG A 223 -5.64 18.47 -21.18
N ARG A 224 -5.46 18.28 -22.49
CA ARG A 224 -6.52 18.56 -23.47
C ARG A 224 -7.68 17.59 -23.17
N TRP A 225 -8.83 18.17 -22.82
CA TRP A 225 -10.10 17.48 -22.70
C TRP A 225 -10.57 16.97 -24.05
#